data_AF-A0A1L3GLJ1-F1
#
_entry.id   AF-A0A1L3GLJ1-F1
#
_cell.length_a   1.000
_cell.length_b   1.000
_cell.length_c   1.000
_cell.angle_alpha   90.00
_cell.angle_beta   90.00
_cell.angle_gamma   90.00
#
_symmetry.space_group_name_H-M   'P 1'
#
loop_
_entity.id
_entity.type
_entity.pdbx_description
1 polymer ?
#
loop_
_entity_poly.entity_id
_entity_poly.type
_entity_poly.pdbx_seq_one_letter_code
_entity_poly.pdbx_strand_id
1 'polypeptide(L)'
;MESHIQKSDNIYEQLQGVYQKDPEEFERLSSDLIRQALDDVPDEFKAQAYGIQRKIEHQLKKYKDPIARMNAMVEIFWRQFQEFQAVINDPREVLENKRRCGTSAKVLPFKEPGPHH
;
A
#
# COMPACT_ATOMS: atom_id res chain seq x y z
N MET A 1 21.35 17.18 -1.84
CA MET A 1 20.73 15.88 -2.17
C MET A 1 21.39 14.71 -1.44
N GLU A 2 22.66 14.83 -1.02
CA GLU A 2 23.40 13.78 -0.29
C GLU A 2 22.92 13.52 1.15
N SER A 3 22.26 14.46 1.81
CA SER A 3 21.87 14.31 3.23
C SER A 3 20.68 13.37 3.48
N HIS A 4 19.83 13.12 2.48
CA HIS A 4 18.69 12.21 2.64
C HIS A 4 19.09 10.74 2.51
N ILE A 5 20.05 10.44 1.63
CA ILE A 5 20.53 9.08 1.34
C ILE A 5 21.30 8.52 2.55
N GLN A 6 22.20 9.33 3.13
CA GLN A 6 22.92 8.97 4.37
C GLN A 6 21.99 8.80 5.59
N LYS A 7 20.87 9.53 5.63
CA LYS A 7 19.85 9.35 6.68
C LYS A 7 19.13 8.02 6.51
N SER A 8 18.78 7.63 5.29
CA SER A 8 18.11 6.35 5.02
C SER A 8 18.99 5.15 5.35
N ASP A 9 20.26 5.13 4.95
CA ASP A 9 21.16 3.99 5.22
C ASP A 9 21.31 3.73 6.74
N ASN A 10 21.41 4.81 7.53
CA ASN A 10 21.48 4.72 8.99
C ASN A 10 20.19 4.16 9.61
N ILE A 11 19.02 4.55 9.09
CA ILE A 11 17.73 4.05 9.56
C ILE A 11 17.57 2.55 9.26
N TYR A 12 18.02 2.08 8.09
CA TYR A 12 17.94 0.67 7.74
C TYR A 12 18.83 -0.21 8.62
N GLU A 13 20.08 0.20 8.87
CA GLU A 13 20.99 -0.53 9.77
C GLU A 13 20.44 -0.58 11.20
N GLN A 14 19.86 0.52 11.69
CA GLN A 14 19.22 0.57 13.00
C GLN A 14 18.04 -0.41 13.07
N LEU A 15 17.14 -0.39 12.09
CA LEU A 15 15.97 -1.26 12.07
C LEU A 15 16.33 -2.74 11.96
N GLN A 16 17.34 -3.09 11.16
CA GLN A 16 17.84 -4.47 11.05
C GLN A 16 18.43 -4.95 12.39
N GLY A 17 19.17 -4.09 13.08
CA GLY A 17 19.72 -4.39 14.40
C GLY A 17 18.64 -4.55 15.48
N VAL A 18 17.54 -3.80 15.40
CA VAL A 18 16.41 -3.90 16.33
C VAL A 18 15.63 -5.19 16.08
N TYR A 19 15.32 -5.55 14.84
CA TYR A 19 14.55 -6.78 14.55
C TYR A 19 15.20 -8.05 15.13
N GLN A 20 16.53 -8.14 15.10
CA GLN A 20 17.26 -9.29 15.64
C GLN A 20 17.25 -9.36 17.18
N LYS A 21 17.05 -8.23 17.86
CA LYS A 21 17.10 -8.11 19.32
C LYS A 21 15.71 -8.08 19.95
N ASP A 22 14.80 -7.33 19.35
CA ASP A 22 13.44 -7.09 19.82
C ASP A 22 12.49 -6.86 18.61
N PRO A 23 11.75 -7.92 18.21
CA PRO A 23 10.76 -7.83 17.14
C PRO A 23 9.58 -6.89 17.45
N GLU A 24 9.21 -6.70 18.73
CA GLU A 24 8.10 -5.84 19.12
C GLU A 24 8.50 -4.37 18.99
N GLU A 25 9.72 -4.03 19.40
CA GLU A 25 10.27 -2.69 19.21
C GLU A 25 10.43 -2.34 17.72
N PHE A 26 10.81 -3.30 16.89
CA PHE A 26 10.87 -3.12 15.44
C PHE A 26 9.49 -2.75 14.83
N GLU A 27 8.42 -3.46 15.20
CA GLU A 27 7.07 -3.17 14.71
C GLU A 27 6.58 -1.79 15.18
N ARG A 28 6.95 -1.38 16.40
CA ARG A 28 6.66 -0.02 16.90
C ARG A 28 7.37 1.04 16.06
N LEU A 29 8.69 0.93 15.90
CA LEU A 29 9.48 1.90 15.13
C LEU A 29 9.04 1.97 13.67
N SER A 30 8.74 0.82 13.07
CA SER A 30 8.22 0.75 11.70
C SER A 30 6.88 1.48 11.58
N SER A 31 5.99 1.28 12.54
CA SER A 31 4.69 1.97 12.57
C SER A 31 4.83 3.48 12.71
N ASP A 32 5.77 3.94 13.54
CA ASP A 32 6.00 5.38 13.75
C ASP A 32 6.61 6.05 12.51
N LEU A 33 7.55 5.38 11.82
CA LEU A 33 8.10 5.87 10.56
C LEU A 33 7.04 5.97 9.47
N ILE A 34 6.15 4.97 9.38
CA ILE A 34 5.02 5.00 8.43
C ILE A 34 4.10 6.17 8.75
N ARG A 35 3.78 6.40 10.03
CA ARG A 35 2.93 7.52 10.44
C ARG A 35 3.56 8.86 10.09
N GLN A 36 4.84 9.06 10.38
CA GLN A 36 5.56 10.28 10.02
C GLN A 36 5.49 10.54 8.51
N ALA A 37 5.76 9.51 7.70
CA ALA A 37 5.68 9.62 6.25
C ALA A 37 4.27 9.96 5.75
N LEU A 38 3.21 9.48 6.42
CA LEU A 38 1.82 9.82 6.10
C LEU A 38 1.42 11.22 6.60
N ASP A 39 2.05 11.71 7.67
CA ASP A 39 1.78 13.03 8.21
C ASP A 39 2.36 14.16 7.35
N ASP A 40 3.45 13.88 6.63
CA ASP A 40 4.07 14.79 5.66
C ASP A 40 3.29 14.91 4.34
N VAL A 41 2.26 14.08 4.13
CA VAL A 41 1.40 14.13 2.94
C VAL A 41 0.47 15.35 3.00
N PRO A 42 0.29 16.11 1.90
CA PRO A 42 -0.67 17.21 1.86
C PRO A 42 -2.09 16.78 2.29
N ASP A 43 -2.79 17.65 3.03
CA ASP A 43 -4.09 17.33 3.63
C ASP A 43 -5.12 16.80 2.62
N GLU A 44 -5.11 17.32 1.40
CA GLU A 44 -5.99 16.89 0.30
C GLU A 44 -5.80 15.41 -0.11
N PHE A 45 -4.60 14.84 0.11
CA PHE A 45 -4.29 13.45 -0.20
C PHE A 45 -4.18 12.56 1.02
N LYS A 46 -4.22 13.13 2.23
CA LYS A 46 -3.97 12.41 3.48
C LYS A 46 -4.92 11.22 3.66
N ALA A 47 -6.22 11.42 3.46
CA ALA A 47 -7.22 10.36 3.52
C ALA A 47 -6.95 9.21 2.52
N GLN A 48 -6.52 9.57 1.29
CA GLN A 48 -6.17 8.60 0.27
C GLN A 48 -4.91 7.81 0.64
N ALA A 49 -3.88 8.49 1.14
CA ALA A 49 -2.63 7.88 1.57
C ALA A 49 -2.84 6.85 2.69
N TYR A 50 -3.63 7.21 3.72
CA TYR A 50 -4.02 6.26 4.77
C TYR A 50 -4.83 5.08 4.22
N GLY A 51 -5.72 5.31 3.26
CA GLY A 51 -6.46 4.24 2.59
C GLY A 51 -5.55 3.25 1.87
N ILE A 52 -4.54 3.75 1.17
CA ILE A 52 -3.53 2.94 0.47
C ILE A 52 -2.71 2.14 1.49
N GLN A 53 -2.21 2.78 2.56
CA GLN A 53 -1.44 2.10 3.60
C GLN A 53 -2.23 0.93 4.21
N ARG A 54 -3.49 1.14 4.58
CA ARG A 54 -4.35 0.06 5.11
C ARG A 54 -4.52 -1.10 4.13
N LYS A 55 -4.65 -0.80 2.84
CA LYS A 55 -4.75 -1.82 1.79
C LYS A 55 -3.46 -2.63 1.67
N ILE A 56 -2.30 -1.97 1.77
CA ILE A 56 -0.98 -2.63 1.77
C ILE A 56 -0.85 -3.54 3.00
N GLU A 57 -1.14 -3.02 4.20
CA GLU A 57 -1.10 -3.81 5.44
C GLU A 57 -1.98 -5.05 5.37
N HIS A 58 -3.21 -4.90 4.86
CA HIS A 58 -4.13 -6.02 4.69
C HIS A 58 -3.58 -7.10 3.74
N GLN A 59 -2.99 -6.68 2.61
CA GLN A 59 -2.36 -7.62 1.67
C GLN A 59 -1.15 -8.33 2.29
N LEU A 60 -0.41 -7.64 3.15
CA LEU A 60 0.81 -8.14 3.77
C LEU A 60 0.54 -9.04 4.99
N LYS A 61 -0.63 -8.93 5.63
CA LYS A 61 -0.99 -9.68 6.84
C LYS A 61 -0.90 -11.21 6.67
N LYS A 62 -1.00 -11.72 5.45
CA LYS A 62 -0.88 -13.16 5.15
C LYS A 62 0.55 -13.69 5.19
N TYR A 63 1.56 -12.83 5.09
CA TYR A 63 2.97 -13.22 5.10
C TYR A 63 3.50 -13.20 6.53
N LYS A 64 3.71 -14.39 7.10
CA LYS A 64 4.30 -14.57 8.44
C LYS A 64 5.82 -14.49 8.41
N ASP A 65 6.43 -14.85 7.29
CA ASP A 65 7.87 -14.78 7.09
C ASP A 65 8.28 -13.34 6.70
N PRO A 66 9.26 -12.74 7.39
CA PRO A 66 9.67 -11.35 7.17
C PRO A 66 10.27 -11.12 5.78
N ILE A 67 11.01 -12.09 5.23
CA ILE A 67 11.63 -11.96 3.90
C ILE A 67 10.56 -12.03 2.82
N ALA A 68 9.60 -12.94 2.94
CA ALA A 68 8.45 -13.02 2.05
C ALA A 68 7.58 -11.77 2.11
N ARG A 69 7.38 -11.20 3.32
CA ARG A 69 6.65 -9.94 3.50
C ARG A 69 7.37 -8.77 2.83
N MET A 70 8.70 -8.69 2.94
CA MET A 70 9.52 -7.69 2.25
C MET A 70 9.44 -7.84 0.73
N ASN A 71 9.61 -9.05 0.20
CA ASN A 71 9.50 -9.30 -1.24
C ASN A 71 8.12 -8.88 -1.77
N ALA A 72 7.05 -9.18 -1.02
CA ALA A 72 5.70 -8.74 -1.37
C ALA A 72 5.55 -7.21 -1.36
N MET A 73 6.18 -6.48 -0.42
CA MET A 73 6.22 -5.01 -0.44
C MET A 73 6.87 -4.48 -1.72
N VAL A 74 8.02 -5.07 -2.12
CA VAL A 74 8.76 -4.70 -3.34
C VAL A 74 7.94 -4.98 -4.60
N GLU A 75 7.26 -6.13 -4.67
CA GLU A 75 6.37 -6.46 -5.78
C GLU A 75 5.19 -5.49 -5.91
N ILE A 76 4.57 -5.12 -4.78
CA ILE A 76 3.48 -4.13 -4.75
C ILE A 76 3.98 -2.79 -5.31
N PHE A 77 5.15 -2.34 -4.87
CA PHE A 77 5.77 -1.10 -5.35
C PHE A 77 6.02 -1.14 -6.86
N TRP A 78 6.72 -2.17 -7.35
CA TRP A 78 7.04 -2.29 -8.78
C TRP A 78 5.82 -2.35 -9.67
N ARG A 79 4.76 -3.01 -9.23
CA ARG A 79 3.48 -3.06 -9.95
C ARG A 79 2.89 -1.67 -10.12
N GLN A 80 2.84 -0.88 -9.04
CA GLN A 80 2.34 0.49 -9.11
C GLN A 80 3.21 1.38 -10.00
N PHE A 81 4.53 1.19 -9.97
CA PHE A 81 5.44 1.90 -10.86
C PHE A 81 5.22 1.54 -12.34
N GLN A 82 5.03 0.26 -12.66
CA GLN A 82 4.71 -0.19 -14.02
C GLN A 82 3.37 0.37 -14.50
N GLU A 83 2.33 0.37 -13.65
CA GLU A 83 1.04 1.00 -13.96
C GLU A 83 1.20 2.49 -14.26
N PHE A 84 2.01 3.20 -13.47
CA PHE A 84 2.33 4.60 -13.70
C PHE A 84 3.07 4.81 -15.03
N GLN A 85 4.11 4.02 -15.31
CA GLN A 85 4.85 4.10 -16.58
C GLN A 85 3.93 3.84 -17.78
N ALA A 86 3.02 2.87 -17.69
CA ALA A 86 2.05 2.60 -18.73
C ALA A 86 1.16 3.81 -19.01
N VAL A 87 0.68 4.50 -17.98
CA VAL A 87 -0.13 5.73 -18.13
C VAL A 87 0.67 6.86 -18.78
N ILE A 88 1.94 7.01 -18.42
CA ILE A 88 2.79 8.06 -19.01
C ILE A 88 3.10 7.78 -20.48
N ASN A 89 3.37 6.52 -20.82
CA ASN A 89 3.76 6.12 -22.17
C ASN A 89 2.58 6.05 -23.14
N ASP A 90 1.44 5.48 -22.72
CA ASP A 90 0.20 5.45 -23.50
C ASP A 90 -1.05 5.58 -22.60
N PRO A 91 -1.48 6.81 -22.29
CA PRO A 91 -2.65 7.03 -21.47
C PRO A 91 -3.95 6.57 -22.14
N ARG A 92 -4.01 6.52 -23.48
CA ARG A 92 -5.22 6.12 -24.21
C ARG A 92 -5.46 4.63 -24.08
N GLU A 93 -4.42 3.83 -24.26
CA GLU A 93 -4.50 2.37 -24.10
C GLU A 93 -4.97 1.99 -22.69
N VAL A 94 -4.42 2.64 -21.65
CA VAL A 94 -4.82 2.37 -20.26
C VAL A 94 -6.30 2.68 -20.01
N LEU A 95 -6.80 3.79 -20.56
CA LEU A 95 -8.21 4.17 -20.44
C LEU A 95 -9.12 3.20 -21.19
N GLU A 96 -8.72 2.74 -22.38
CA GLU A 96 -9.47 1.74 -23.14
C GLU A 96 -9.51 0.38 -22.44
N ASN A 97 -8.38 -0.09 -21.89
CA ASN A 97 -8.32 -1.34 -21.16
C ASN A 97 -9.19 -1.30 -19.89
N LYS A 98 -9.20 -0.17 -19.15
CA LYS A 98 -10.10 0.01 -18.01
C LYS A 98 -11.58 -0.03 -18.41
N ARG A 99 -11.95 0.53 -19.57
CA ARG A 99 -13.32 0.46 -20.10
C ARG A 99 -13.71 -0.96 -20.52
N ARG A 100 -12.78 -1.72 -21.10
CA ARG A 100 -13.00 -3.11 -21.53
C ARG A 100 -13.09 -4.09 -20.35
N CYS A 101 -12.33 -3.87 -19.28
CA CYS A 101 -12.36 -4.68 -18.05
C CYS A 101 -13.43 -4.27 -17.03
N GLY A 102 -14.25 -3.26 -17.32
CA GLY A 102 -15.40 -2.90 -16.50
C GLY A 102 -16.44 -4.02 -16.52
N THR A 103 -16.27 -5.02 -15.65
CA THR A 103 -17.28 -6.04 -15.39
C THR A 103 -18.63 -5.36 -15.14
N SER A 104 -19.59 -5.63 -16.01
CA SER A 104 -21.01 -5.32 -15.82
C SER A 104 -21.44 -5.84 -14.45
N ALA A 105 -21.43 -4.98 -13.44
CA ALA A 105 -21.86 -5.36 -12.10
C ALA A 105 -23.35 -5.72 -12.17
N LYS A 106 -23.70 -6.95 -11.77
CA LYS A 106 -25.10 -7.33 -11.64
C LYS A 106 -25.68 -6.56 -10.46
N VAL A 107 -26.63 -5.68 -10.74
CA VAL A 107 -27.46 -5.05 -9.71
C VAL A 107 -28.22 -6.15 -9.00
N LEU A 108 -27.97 -6.33 -7.70
CA LEU A 108 -28.71 -7.27 -6.87
C LEU A 108 -29.95 -6.54 -6.32
N PRO A 109 -31.17 -6.91 -6.71
CA PRO A 109 -32.37 -6.31 -6.15
C PRO A 109 -32.50 -6.74 -4.68
N PHE A 110 -32.68 -5.77 -3.79
CA PHE A 110 -33.06 -6.05 -2.42
C PHE A 110 -34.52 -6.51 -2.40
N LYS A 111 -34.77 -7.68 -1.81
CA LYS A 111 -36.12 -8.23 -1.66
C LYS A 111 -36.80 -7.47 -0.54
N GLU A 112 -37.90 -6.78 -0.82
CA GLU A 112 -38.70 -6.12 0.21
C GLU A 112 -39.17 -7.16 1.24
N PRO A 113 -39.16 -6.84 2.56
CA PRO A 113 -39.72 -7.72 3.56
C PRO A 113 -41.22 -7.86 3.31
N GLY A 114 -41.63 -9.05 2.88
CA GLY A 114 -43.04 -9.37 2.67
C GLY A 114 -43.85 -9.22 3.96
N PRO A 115 -45.16 -8.93 3.86
CA PRO A 115 -46.00 -8.77 5.04
C PRO A 115 -46.06 -10.10 5.78
N HIS A 116 -45.63 -10.10 7.03
CA HIS A 116 -45.88 -11.19 7.97
C HIS A 116 -47.39 -11.39 8.08
N HIS A 117 -47.87 -12.58 7.72
CA HIS A 117 -49.24 -13.03 7.92
C HIS A 117 -49.32 -13.94 9.13
#